data_AF-A0A455U2F9-F1
#
_entry.id   AF-A0A455U2F9-F1
#
_cell.length_a   1.000
_cell.length_b   1.000
_cell.length_c   1.000
_cell.angle_alpha   90.00
_cell.angle_beta   90.00
_cell.angle_gamma   90.00
#
_symmetry.space_group_name_H-M   'P 1'
#
loop_
_entity.id
_entity.type
_entity.pdbx_description
1 polymer ?
#
loop_
_entity_poly.entity_id
_entity_poly.type
_entity_poly.pdbx_seq_one_letter_code
_entity_poly.pdbx_strand_id
1 'polypeptide(L)'
;MEQQGEFDGQDILYSVKCSTWLARSLIDRLETEGLLDNTLVVVLSDHLTMRVSVWDQLTALDRDNTLIMLGDDIQPQRIRRDATMLDVFPTILDALGFRLEGEACRAGRFTV
;
A
#
# COMPACT_ATOMS: atom_id res chain seq x y z
N MET A 1 -15.99 -9.90 -14.14
CA MET A 1 -17.18 -9.00 -14.19
C MET A 1 -18.21 -9.31 -13.10
N GLU A 2 -18.11 -10.45 -12.39
CA GLU A 2 -19.07 -10.84 -11.34
C GLU A 2 -18.98 -10.04 -10.02
N GLN A 3 -17.93 -9.25 -9.80
CA GLN A 3 -17.72 -8.51 -8.55
C GLN A 3 -18.21 -7.05 -8.58
N GLN A 4 -18.85 -6.58 -9.66
CA GLN A 4 -19.17 -5.15 -9.84
C GLN A 4 -20.60 -4.73 -9.44
N GLY A 5 -21.47 -5.64 -8.98
CA GLY A 5 -22.81 -5.26 -8.48
C GLY A 5 -23.70 -4.55 -9.51
N GLU A 6 -24.86 -4.04 -9.08
CA GLU A 6 -25.65 -3.07 -9.86
C GLU A 6 -25.09 -1.66 -9.68
N PHE A 7 -25.24 -0.80 -10.70
CA PHE A 7 -24.85 0.61 -10.62
C PHE A 7 -25.86 1.39 -9.77
N ASP A 8 -25.67 1.37 -8.44
CA ASP A 8 -26.62 1.86 -7.44
C ASP A 8 -26.17 3.16 -6.74
N GLY A 9 -25.06 3.75 -7.20
CA GLY A 9 -24.44 4.93 -6.59
C GLY A 9 -23.46 4.61 -5.46
N GLN A 10 -23.23 3.32 -5.15
CA GLN A 10 -22.18 2.83 -4.26
C GLN A 10 -21.07 2.07 -5.01
N ASP A 11 -21.00 2.22 -6.33
CA ASP A 11 -20.09 1.53 -7.26
C ASP A 11 -18.61 1.57 -6.84
N ILE A 12 -18.22 2.66 -6.17
CA ILE A 12 -16.87 2.82 -5.63
C ILE A 12 -16.56 1.80 -4.53
N LEU A 13 -17.53 1.37 -3.73
CA LEU A 13 -17.33 0.34 -2.70
C LEU A 13 -17.02 -1.02 -3.34
N TYR A 14 -17.71 -1.37 -4.43
CA TYR A 14 -17.39 -2.56 -5.22
C TYR A 14 -16.00 -2.46 -5.85
N SER A 15 -15.61 -1.28 -6.31
CA SER A 15 -14.27 -1.03 -6.86
C SER A 15 -13.17 -1.18 -5.81
N VAL A 16 -13.40 -0.66 -4.59
CA VAL A 16 -12.48 -0.83 -3.45
C VAL A 16 -12.36 -2.31 -3.05
N LYS A 17 -13.50 -3.03 -2.99
CA LYS A 17 -13.50 -4.47 -2.69
C LYS A 17 -12.76 -5.27 -3.75
N CYS A 18 -13.02 -5.00 -5.03
CA CYS A 18 -12.42 -5.68 -6.16
C CYS A 18 -10.91 -5.45 -6.21
N SER A 19 -10.45 -4.21 -6.08
CA SER A 19 -9.01 -3.89 -6.07
C SER A 19 -8.28 -4.55 -4.89
N THR A 20 -8.89 -4.55 -3.69
CA THR A 20 -8.34 -5.24 -2.53
C THR A 20 -8.25 -6.75 -2.75
N TRP A 21 -9.29 -7.35 -3.36
CA TRP A 21 -9.29 -8.77 -3.71
C TRP A 21 -8.20 -9.10 -4.74
N LEU A 22 -8.03 -8.27 -5.78
CA LEU A 22 -6.98 -8.45 -6.79
C LEU A 22 -5.57 -8.34 -6.17
N ALA A 23 -5.34 -7.36 -5.30
CA ALA A 23 -4.06 -7.20 -4.61
C ALA A 23 -3.74 -8.42 -3.74
N ARG A 24 -4.73 -8.93 -2.99
CA ARG A 24 -4.59 -10.18 -2.23
C ARG A 24 -4.26 -11.37 -3.14
N SER A 25 -5.04 -11.57 -4.22
CA SER A 25 -4.81 -12.70 -5.13
C SER A 25 -3.45 -12.64 -5.82
N LEU A 26 -2.93 -11.44 -6.08
CA LEU A 26 -1.55 -11.27 -6.55
C LEU A 26 -0.54 -11.75 -5.50
N ILE A 27 -0.67 -11.31 -4.25
CA ILE A 27 0.24 -11.70 -3.16
C ILE A 27 0.20 -13.22 -2.92
N ASP A 28 -1.01 -13.80 -2.79
CA ASP A 28 -1.19 -15.24 -2.58
C ASP A 28 -0.52 -16.05 -3.70
N ARG A 29 -0.57 -15.55 -4.93
CA ARG A 29 0.10 -16.16 -6.09
C ARG A 29 1.62 -16.05 -6.02
N LEU A 30 2.17 -14.87 -5.67
CA LEU A 30 3.61 -14.68 -5.53
C LEU A 30 4.19 -15.59 -4.44
N GLU A 31 3.47 -15.76 -3.33
CA GLU A 31 3.84 -16.69 -2.25
C GLU A 31 3.81 -18.15 -2.72
N THR A 32 2.71 -18.58 -3.36
CA THR A 32 2.54 -19.97 -3.82
C THR A 32 3.56 -20.35 -4.90
N GLU A 33 3.97 -19.41 -5.75
CA GLU A 33 4.99 -19.63 -6.78
C GLU A 33 6.44 -19.49 -6.25
N GLY A 34 6.64 -19.18 -4.96
CA GLY A 34 7.98 -19.04 -4.36
C GLY A 34 8.73 -17.81 -4.87
N LEU A 35 8.01 -16.75 -5.27
CA LEU A 35 8.60 -15.55 -5.88
C LEU A 35 8.97 -14.48 -4.85
N LEU A 36 8.75 -14.74 -3.56
CA LEU A 36 9.04 -13.81 -2.46
C LEU A 36 10.48 -13.89 -1.93
N ASP A 37 11.18 -15.01 -2.17
CA ASP A 37 12.48 -15.39 -1.56
C ASP A 37 13.67 -14.42 -1.78
N ASN A 38 13.47 -13.36 -2.57
CA ASN A 38 14.40 -12.25 -2.78
C ASN A 38 13.70 -11.05 -3.44
N THR A 39 12.41 -10.86 -3.14
CA THR A 39 11.57 -9.85 -3.80
C THR A 39 10.87 -8.98 -2.78
N LEU A 40 11.10 -7.67 -2.85
CA LEU A 40 10.32 -6.70 -2.12
C LEU A 40 9.01 -6.41 -2.89
N VAL A 41 7.87 -6.74 -2.27
CA VAL A 41 6.55 -6.39 -2.79
C VAL A 41 6.03 -5.17 -2.03
N VAL A 42 5.69 -4.11 -2.77
CA VAL A 42 5.14 -2.88 -2.20
C VAL A 42 3.74 -2.64 -2.75
N VAL A 43 2.74 -2.64 -1.87
CA VAL A 43 1.36 -2.26 -2.20
C VAL A 43 1.14 -0.86 -1.66
N LEU A 44 0.96 0.10 -2.57
CA LEU A 44 0.72 1.50 -2.23
C LEU A 44 -0.54 2.04 -2.88
N SER A 45 -1.15 3.00 -2.21
CA SER A 45 -2.11 3.90 -2.82
C SER A 45 -1.38 5.19 -3.19
N ASP A 46 -1.67 5.78 -4.34
CA ASP A 46 -1.04 7.01 -4.81
C ASP A 46 -1.61 8.25 -4.10
N HIS A 47 -2.90 8.21 -3.75
CA HIS A 47 -3.57 9.27 -3.01
C HIS A 47 -4.76 8.75 -2.17
N LEU A 48 -5.27 9.62 -1.29
CA LEU A 48 -6.57 9.42 -0.66
C LEU A 48 -7.69 9.68 -1.68
N THR A 49 -8.77 8.91 -1.61
CA THR A 49 -9.91 9.00 -2.54
C THR A 49 -10.34 10.46 -2.77
N MET A 50 -10.67 10.82 -4.01
CA MET A 50 -11.30 12.11 -4.31
C MET A 50 -12.78 12.06 -3.91
N ARG A 51 -13.45 13.21 -3.77
CA ARG A 51 -14.85 13.25 -3.30
C ARG A 51 -15.78 12.48 -4.24
N VAL A 52 -16.44 11.45 -3.71
CA VAL A 52 -17.39 10.56 -4.42
C VAL A 52 -18.76 10.52 -3.71
N SER A 53 -19.75 9.91 -4.34
CA SER A 53 -21.14 9.79 -3.84
C SER A 53 -21.26 9.24 -2.42
N VAL A 54 -20.35 8.34 -2.01
CA VAL A 54 -20.30 7.73 -0.66
C VAL A 54 -19.14 8.26 0.19
N TRP A 55 -18.72 9.51 -0.03
CA TRP A 55 -17.62 10.16 0.70
C TRP A 55 -17.68 9.94 2.20
N ASP A 56 -18.84 10.22 2.81
CA ASP A 56 -18.99 10.16 4.28
C ASP A 56 -18.80 8.75 4.83
N GLN A 57 -19.11 7.70 4.06
CA GLN A 57 -18.83 6.31 4.45
C GLN A 57 -17.35 5.97 4.30
N LEU A 58 -16.68 6.49 3.27
CA LEU A 58 -15.26 6.25 3.02
C LEU A 58 -14.35 7.02 3.97
N THR A 59 -14.81 8.15 4.53
CA THR A 59 -14.08 8.98 5.49
C THR A 59 -14.64 8.90 6.92
N ALA A 60 -15.52 7.92 7.21
CA ALA A 60 -16.05 7.70 8.55
C ALA A 60 -14.97 7.34 9.58
N LEU A 61 -13.80 6.88 9.10
CA LEU A 61 -12.61 6.60 9.88
C LEU A 61 -11.48 7.50 9.43
N ASP A 62 -10.56 7.80 10.35
CA ASP A 62 -9.31 8.48 10.02
C ASP A 62 -8.51 7.57 9.07
N ARG A 63 -8.29 8.04 7.84
CA ARG A 63 -7.65 7.26 6.78
C ARG A 63 -6.35 7.92 6.35
N ASP A 64 -5.29 7.15 6.51
CA ASP A 64 -4.00 7.44 5.91
C ASP A 64 -3.94 6.80 4.51
N ASN A 65 -3.03 7.32 3.69
CA ASN A 65 -2.69 6.68 2.43
C ASN A 65 -2.02 5.31 2.68
N THR A 66 -2.42 4.28 1.93
CA THR A 66 -1.94 2.91 2.18
C THR A 66 -0.50 2.73 1.69
N LEU A 67 0.36 2.16 2.54
CA LEU A 67 1.66 1.59 2.17
C LEU A 67 1.85 0.27 2.95
N ILE A 68 2.05 -0.83 2.23
CA ILE A 68 2.31 -2.16 2.79
C ILE A 68 3.54 -2.72 2.08
N MET A 69 4.47 -3.29 2.83
CA MET A 69 5.69 -3.92 2.31
C MET A 69 5.76 -5.37 2.78
N LEU A 70 6.10 -6.27 1.87
CA LEU A 70 6.34 -7.69 2.13
C LEU A 70 7.69 -8.09 1.56
N GLY A 71 8.46 -8.86 2.32
CA GLY A 71 9.76 -9.39 1.95
C GLY A 71 10.35 -10.22 3.09
N ASP A 72 11.30 -11.10 2.80
CA ASP A 72 11.83 -12.08 3.75
C ASP A 72 12.48 -11.48 5.00
N ASP A 73 13.16 -10.34 4.83
CA ASP A 73 13.85 -9.65 5.92
C ASP A 73 12.98 -8.60 6.63
N ILE A 74 11.68 -8.53 6.31
CA ILE A 74 10.74 -7.57 6.90
C ILE A 74 9.94 -8.24 8.02
N GLN A 75 10.20 -7.82 9.26
CA GLN A 75 9.43 -8.30 10.41
C GLN A 75 8.00 -7.72 10.40
N PRO A 76 6.95 -8.55 10.60
CA PRO A 76 5.58 -8.07 10.64
C PRO A 76 5.38 -7.04 11.76
N GLN A 77 5.03 -5.82 11.37
CA GLN A 77 4.79 -4.73 12.31
C GLN A 77 3.84 -3.67 11.72
N ARG A 78 3.30 -2.82 12.59
CA ARG A 78 2.53 -1.65 12.19
C ARG A 78 3.27 -0.39 12.58
N ILE A 79 3.75 0.36 11.59
CA ILE A 79 4.39 1.65 11.78
C ILE A 79 3.32 2.74 11.66
N ARG A 80 3.21 3.61 12.68
CA ARG A 80 2.36 4.82 12.65
C ARG A 80 3.25 6.04 12.79
N ARG A 81 3.34 6.84 11.75
CA ARG A 81 4.19 8.03 11.69
C ARG A 81 3.69 8.98 10.61
N ASP A 82 3.82 10.28 10.86
CA ASP A 82 3.57 11.30 9.86
C ASP A 82 4.61 11.21 8.72
N ALA A 83 4.11 11.14 7.49
CA ALA A 83 4.88 10.88 6.29
C ALA A 83 4.20 11.50 5.07
N THR A 84 4.96 11.69 4.01
CA THR A 84 4.50 12.16 2.69
C THR A 84 4.87 11.16 1.60
N MET A 85 4.28 11.30 0.41
CA MET A 85 4.65 10.45 -0.74
C MET A 85 6.11 10.62 -1.16
N LEU A 86 6.79 11.72 -0.78
CA LEU A 86 8.22 11.91 -1.04
C LEU A 86 9.09 10.95 -0.23
N ASP A 87 8.59 10.47 0.90
CA ASP A 87 9.32 9.57 1.80
C ASP A 87 9.23 8.10 1.34
N VAL A 88 8.33 7.78 0.39
CA VAL A 88 8.15 6.41 -0.14
C VAL A 88 9.39 5.94 -0.89
N PHE A 89 9.96 6.78 -1.77
CA PHE A 89 11.14 6.41 -2.54
C PHE A 89 12.37 6.05 -1.67
N PRO A 90 12.83 6.92 -0.74
CA PRO A 90 13.97 6.58 0.11
C PRO A 90 13.69 5.38 1.02
N THR A 91 12.42 5.14 1.39
CA THR A 91 12.02 3.97 2.18
C THR A 91 12.13 2.67 1.42
N ILE A 92 11.69 2.64 0.15
CA ILE A 92 11.84 1.46 -0.70
C ILE A 92 13.33 1.14 -0.90
N LEU A 93 14.18 2.16 -1.07
CA LEU A 93 15.62 1.96 -1.18
C LEU A 93 16.23 1.38 0.11
N ASP A 94 15.81 1.86 1.29
CA ASP A 94 16.25 1.32 2.58
C ASP A 94 15.81 -0.14 2.75
N ALA A 95 14.56 -0.46 2.40
CA ALA A 95 14.02 -1.82 2.45
C ALA A 95 14.72 -2.79 1.48
N LEU A 96 15.24 -2.28 0.35
CA LEU A 96 16.09 -3.04 -0.58
C LEU A 96 17.56 -3.15 -0.12
N GLY A 97 17.92 -2.60 1.04
CA GLY A 97 19.28 -2.63 1.59
C GLY A 97 20.23 -1.58 1.01
N PHE A 98 19.74 -0.61 0.23
CA PHE A 98 20.59 0.49 -0.25
C PHE A 98 20.84 1.49 0.87
N ARG A 99 22.11 1.79 1.12
CA ARG A 99 22.52 2.88 2.01
C ARG A 99 22.59 4.19 1.23
N LEU A 100 21.66 5.09 1.52
CA LEU A 100 21.71 6.46 1.01
C LEU A 100 22.85 7.23 1.68
N GLU A 101 23.83 7.68 0.90
CA GLU A 101 24.92 8.52 1.38
C GLU A 101 24.46 9.97 1.59
N GLY A 102 24.82 10.57 2.73
CA GLY A 102 24.49 11.96 3.09
C GLY A 102 23.28 12.11 4.02
N GLU A 103 23.29 13.19 4.81
CA GLU A 103 22.20 13.53 5.75
C GLU A 103 20.96 14.07 5.04
N ALA A 104 21.13 14.65 3.85
CA ALA A 104 20.05 15.25 3.05
C ALA A 104 19.04 14.22 2.51
N CYS A 105 19.46 12.97 2.29
CA CYS A 105 18.57 11.89 1.85
C CYS A 105 17.90 11.11 2.99
N ARG A 106 18.13 11.49 4.26
CA ARG A 106 17.54 10.81 5.43
C ARG A 106 16.20 11.38 5.89
N ALA A 107 15.79 12.54 5.38
CA ALA A 107 14.43 13.03 5.58
C ALA A 107 13.48 11.97 4.98
N GLY A 108 12.70 11.31 5.83
CA GLY A 108 11.77 10.26 5.41
C GLY A 108 12.23 8.82 5.56
N ARG A 109 13.40 8.54 6.16
CA ARG A 109 13.83 7.14 6.37
C ARG A 109 12.88 6.41 7.33
N PHE A 110 12.06 5.50 6.79
CA PHE A 110 11.33 4.52 7.60
C PHE A 110 12.18 3.26 7.69
N THR A 111 12.79 3.04 8.86
CA THR A 111 13.39 1.75 9.18
C THR A 111 12.25 0.75 9.33
N VAL A 112 12.19 -0.18 8.37
CA VAL A 112 11.33 -1.36 8.38
C VAL A 112 11.95 -2.41 9.29
#